data_AF-A0AAD4IRG1-F1
#
_entry.id   AF-A0AAD4IRG1-F1
#
_cell.length_a   1.000
_cell.length_b   1.000
_cell.length_c   1.000
_cell.angle_alpha   90.00
_cell.angle_beta   90.00
_cell.angle_gamma   90.00
#
_symmetry.space_group_name_H-M   'P 1'
#
loop_
_entity.id
_entity.type
_entity.pdbx_description
1 polymer ?
#
loop_
_entity_poly.entity_id
_entity_poly.type
_entity_poly.pdbx_seq_one_letter_code
_entity_poly.pdbx_strand_id
1 'polypeptide(L)'
;MRHYVHCYALHCLDEPASDALRRAFKESSESVGAWREACYGHLVAVAGRHGWDIDAIFTAHPRLSVWYVPTKLRQLCHSERINTAASSSAGGGGGAHHLHGL
;
A
#
# COMPACT_ATOMS: atom_id res chain seq x y z
N MET A 1 -21.37 3.64 4.12
CA MET A 1 -20.10 3.57 4.88
C MET A 1 -18.97 2.83 4.16
N ARG A 2 -19.20 1.68 3.49
CA ARG A 2 -18.13 0.84 2.91
C ARG A 2 -17.21 1.54 1.88
N HIS A 3 -17.71 2.54 1.14
CA HIS A 3 -16.96 3.23 0.09
C HIS A 3 -15.77 4.09 0.57
N TYR A 4 -15.70 4.43 1.86
CA TYR A 4 -14.67 5.31 2.43
C TYR A 4 -13.87 4.63 3.55
N VAL A 5 -14.03 3.31 3.73
CA VAL A 5 -13.33 2.56 4.78
C VAL A 5 -11.83 2.64 4.62
N HIS A 6 -11.31 2.63 3.39
CA HIS A 6 -9.87 2.80 3.15
C HIS A 6 -9.39 4.22 3.45
N CYS A 7 -10.18 5.25 3.19
CA CYS A 7 -9.82 6.63 3.60
C CYS A 7 -9.73 6.74 5.13
N TYR A 8 -10.69 6.12 5.84
CA TYR A 8 -10.67 6.05 7.30
C TYR A 8 -9.50 5.23 7.83
N ALA A 9 -9.16 4.12 7.17
CA ALA A 9 -8.00 3.30 7.51
C ALA A 9 -6.71 4.08 7.37
N LEU A 10 -6.53 4.87 6.30
CA LEU A 10 -5.37 5.74 6.14
C LEU A 10 -5.27 6.72 7.31
N HIS A 11 -6.36 7.38 7.68
CA HIS A 11 -6.37 8.30 8.82
C HIS A 11 -6.02 7.59 10.14
N CYS A 12 -6.48 6.35 10.36
CA CYS A 12 -6.15 5.60 11.57
C CYS A 12 -4.68 5.14 11.62
N LEU A 13 -4.11 4.76 10.48
CA LEU A 13 -2.76 4.17 10.39
C LEU A 13 -1.67 5.21 10.21
N ASP A 14 -1.98 6.33 9.57
CA ASP A 14 -1.06 7.43 9.28
C ASP A 14 -1.86 8.75 9.14
N GLU A 15 -2.27 9.29 10.29
CA GLU A 15 -3.02 10.55 10.37
C GLU A 15 -2.27 11.72 9.71
N PRO A 16 -0.95 11.92 9.94
CA PRO A 16 -0.21 12.99 9.27
C PRO A 16 -0.24 12.89 7.75
N ALA A 17 -0.04 11.70 7.17
CA ALA A 17 -0.13 11.52 5.72
C ALA A 17 -1.56 11.73 5.20
N SER A 18 -2.57 11.26 5.94
CA SER A 18 -3.98 11.50 5.60
C SER A 18 -4.30 13.00 5.53
N ASP A 19 -3.84 13.77 6.52
CA ASP A 19 -4.05 15.20 6.59
C ASP A 19 -3.29 15.97 5.51
N ALA A 20 -2.05 15.59 5.23
CA ALA A 20 -1.28 16.15 4.12
C ALA A 20 -1.98 15.90 2.77
N LEU A 21 -2.46 14.68 2.53
CA LEU A 21 -3.19 14.31 1.32
C LEU A 21 -4.49 15.11 1.18
N ARG A 22 -5.24 15.29 2.28
CA ARG A 22 -6.48 16.09 2.28
C ARG A 22 -6.21 17.56 1.96
N ARG A 23 -5.13 18.15 2.49
CA ARG A 23 -4.74 19.53 2.18
C ARG A 23 -4.36 19.69 0.72
N ALA A 24 -3.48 18.82 0.21
CA ALA A 24 -3.04 18.85 -1.19
C ALA A 24 -4.22 18.78 -2.18
N PHE A 25 -5.13 17.81 -2.00
CA PHE A 25 -6.29 17.68 -2.90
C PHE A 25 -7.31 18.83 -2.76
N LYS A 26 -7.44 19.41 -1.56
CA LYS A 26 -8.27 20.61 -1.36
C LYS A 26 -7.68 21.83 -2.09
N GLU A 27 -6.36 22.02 -2.00
CA GLU A 27 -5.65 23.14 -2.63
C GLU A 27 -5.64 23.01 -4.16
N SER A 28 -5.49 21.79 -4.69
CA SER A 28 -5.55 21.51 -6.12
C SER A 28 -6.96 21.51 -6.73
N SER A 29 -8.01 21.75 -5.94
CA SER A 29 -9.42 21.68 -6.38
C SER A 29 -9.79 20.34 -7.04
N GLU A 30 -9.15 19.26 -6.60
CA GLU A 30 -9.36 17.92 -7.14
C GLU A 30 -10.69 17.31 -6.67
N SER A 31 -11.24 16.40 -7.47
CA SER A 31 -12.49 15.74 -7.09
C SER A 31 -12.32 14.86 -5.85
N VAL A 32 -13.39 14.70 -5.06
CA VAL A 32 -13.43 13.75 -3.94
C VAL A 32 -13.09 12.33 -4.42
N GLY A 33 -13.46 11.97 -5.65
CA GLY A 33 -13.12 10.69 -6.27
C GLY A 33 -11.61 10.50 -6.43
N ALA A 34 -10.91 11.51 -6.94
CA ALA A 34 -9.46 11.48 -7.12
C ALA A 34 -8.73 11.34 -5.78
N TRP A 35 -9.12 12.12 -4.77
CA TRP A 35 -8.60 11.99 -3.40
C TRP A 35 -8.82 10.58 -2.84
N ARG A 36 -10.03 10.04 -3.03
CA ARG A 36 -10.40 8.72 -2.55
C ARG A 36 -9.56 7.62 -3.19
N GLU A 37 -9.23 7.76 -4.46
CA GLU A 37 -8.36 6.82 -5.17
C GLU A 37 -6.90 6.93 -4.69
N ALA A 38 -6.39 8.14 -4.46
CA ALA A 38 -5.03 8.37 -3.95
C ALA A 38 -4.78 7.74 -2.56
N CYS A 39 -5.81 7.61 -1.72
CA CYS A 39 -5.70 6.92 -0.44
C CYS A 39 -5.24 5.46 -0.57
N TYR A 40 -5.57 4.76 -1.67
CA TYR A 40 -5.14 3.37 -1.86
C TYR A 40 -3.62 3.25 -1.98
N GLY A 41 -2.98 4.15 -2.74
CA GLY A 41 -1.52 4.12 -2.92
C GLY A 41 -0.76 4.24 -1.59
N HIS A 42 -1.23 5.12 -0.70
CA HIS A 42 -0.63 5.28 0.62
C HIS A 42 -0.78 4.02 1.48
N LEU A 43 -1.97 3.40 1.49
CA LEU A 43 -2.21 2.17 2.24
C LEU A 43 -1.41 0.98 1.71
N VAL A 44 -1.23 0.88 0.39
CA VAL A 44 -0.37 -0.15 -0.21
C VAL A 44 1.08 0.05 0.21
N ALA A 45 1.57 1.29 0.25
CA ALA A 45 2.91 1.59 0.76
C ALA A 45 3.05 1.25 2.26
N VAL A 46 2.01 1.47 3.08
CA VAL A 46 1.95 1.00 4.47
C VAL A 46 2.04 -0.53 4.51
N ALA A 47 1.23 -1.24 3.73
CA ALA A 47 1.24 -2.70 3.70
C ALA A 47 2.62 -3.26 3.32
N GLY A 48 3.30 -2.67 2.34
CA GLY A 48 4.65 -3.07 1.93
C GLY A 48 5.69 -3.01 3.05
N ARG A 49 5.58 -2.03 3.96
CA ARG A 49 6.46 -1.93 5.15
C ARG A 49 6.13 -2.96 6.24
N HIS A 50 4.95 -3.56 6.19
CA HIS A 50 4.42 -4.49 7.19
C HIS A 50 4.24 -5.91 6.63
N GLY A 51 5.07 -6.30 5.64
CA GLY A 51 5.06 -7.67 5.10
C GLY A 51 3.85 -8.00 4.21
N TRP A 52 3.17 -6.98 3.70
CA TRP A 52 2.03 -7.06 2.77
C TRP A 52 0.74 -7.67 3.33
N ASP A 53 0.65 -7.92 4.64
CA ASP A 53 -0.53 -8.50 5.28
C ASP A 53 -1.50 -7.40 5.77
N ILE A 54 -2.33 -6.90 4.85
CA ILE A 54 -3.30 -5.84 5.15
C ILE A 54 -4.41 -6.30 6.10
N ASP A 55 -4.73 -7.60 6.13
CA ASP A 55 -5.72 -8.18 7.04
C ASP A 55 -5.22 -8.18 8.47
N ALA A 56 -3.94 -8.53 8.68
CA ALA A 56 -3.29 -8.42 9.99
C ALA A 56 -3.22 -6.96 10.47
N ILE A 57 -2.90 -6.01 9.58
CA ILE A 57 -2.85 -4.57 9.91
C ILE A 57 -4.22 -4.07 10.41
N PHE A 58 -5.30 -4.41 9.71
CA PHE A 58 -6.66 -4.03 10.13
C PHE A 58 -7.03 -4.68 11.45
N THR A 59 -6.74 -5.97 11.61
CA THR A 59 -7.08 -6.74 12.83
C THR A 59 -6.33 -6.23 14.06
N ALA A 60 -5.08 -5.80 13.90
CA ALA A 60 -4.25 -5.30 15.00
C ALA A 60 -4.66 -3.90 15.50
N HIS A 61 -5.32 -3.10 14.67
CA HIS A 61 -5.66 -1.72 15.02
C HIS A 61 -7.04 -1.62 15.70
N PRO A 62 -7.16 -1.10 16.94
CA PRO A 62 -8.42 -1.12 17.72
C PRO A 62 -9.63 -0.50 17.02
N ARG A 63 -9.41 0.55 16.20
CA ARG A 63 -10.47 1.23 15.45
C ARG A 63 -10.82 0.56 14.11
N LEU A 64 -9.96 -0.33 13.60
CA LEU A 64 -10.11 -0.97 12.29
C LEU A 64 -10.50 -2.44 12.38
N SER A 65 -10.27 -3.12 13.49
CA SER A 65 -10.55 -4.54 13.67
C SER A 65 -12.02 -4.92 13.49
N VAL A 66 -12.93 -3.96 13.65
CA VAL A 66 -14.38 -4.12 13.43
C VAL A 66 -14.80 -3.88 11.96
N TRP A 67 -13.87 -3.48 11.10
CA TRP A 67 -14.13 -3.19 9.69
C TRP A 67 -13.57 -4.30 8.81
N TYR A 68 -14.38 -4.77 7.86
CA TYR A 68 -13.87 -5.61 6.78
C TYR A 68 -12.89 -4.83 5.90
N VAL A 69 -11.77 -5.45 5.54
CA VAL A 69 -10.84 -4.88 4.58
C VAL A 69 -11.51 -4.78 3.20
N PRO A 70 -11.46 -3.61 2.53
CA PRO A 70 -12.02 -3.46 1.19
C PRO A 70 -11.36 -4.39 0.16
N THR A 71 -12.16 -5.07 -0.66
CA THR A 71 -11.67 -6.03 -1.67
C THR A 71 -10.63 -5.42 -2.60
N LYS A 72 -10.88 -4.19 -3.09
CA LYS A 72 -9.95 -3.47 -3.97
C LYS A 72 -8.58 -3.24 -3.29
N LEU A 73 -8.56 -2.94 -1.98
CA LEU A 73 -7.30 -2.75 -1.26
C LEU A 73 -6.50 -4.06 -1.18
N ARG A 74 -7.16 -5.18 -0.86
CA ARG A 74 -6.49 -6.50 -0.85
C ARG A 74 -5.89 -6.84 -2.21
N GLN A 75 -6.64 -6.59 -3.28
CA GLN A 75 -6.18 -6.84 -4.66
C GLN A 75 -4.94 -6.01 -4.99
N LEU A 76 -4.94 -4.71 -4.70
CA LEU A 76 -3.80 -3.83 -4.94
C LEU A 76 -2.56 -4.25 -4.14
N CYS A 77 -2.71 -4.58 -2.85
CA CYS A 77 -1.60 -5.08 -2.03
C CYS A 77 -1.03 -6.39 -2.59
N HIS A 78 -1.89 -7.30 -3.06
CA HIS A 78 -1.46 -8.56 -3.65
C HIS A 78 -0.67 -8.34 -4.96
N SER A 79 -1.18 -7.50 -5.85
CA SER A 79 -0.53 -7.15 -7.12
C SER A 79 0.85 -6.52 -6.88
N GLU A 80 0.95 -5.55 -5.98
CA GLU A 80 2.23 -4.86 -5.70
C GLU A 80 3.24 -5.74 -4.99
N ARG A 81 2.80 -6.66 -4.12
CA ARG A 81 3.68 -7.68 -3.54
C ARG A 81 4.31 -8.56 -4.60
N ILE A 82 3.50 -9.05 -5.55
CA ILE A 82 3.99 -9.89 -6.66
C ILE A 82 4.97 -9.10 -7.54
N ASN A 83 4.62 -7.85 -7.88
CA ASN A 83 5.47 -6.98 -8.68
C ASN A 83 6.84 -6.74 -8.01
N THR A 84 6.84 -6.44 -6.71
CA THR A 84 8.06 -6.24 -5.91
C THR A 84 8.92 -7.51 -5.86
N ALA A 85 8.30 -8.68 -5.64
CA ALA A 85 9.01 -9.96 -5.64
C ALA A 85 9.62 -10.27 -7.02
N ALA A 86 8.88 -10.04 -8.10
CA ALA A 86 9.39 -10.23 -9.46
C ALA A 86 10.60 -9.32 -9.76
N SER A 87 10.52 -8.03 -9.40
CA SER A 87 11.65 -7.10 -9.54
C SER A 87 12.89 -7.53 -8.75
N SER A 88 12.70 -8.10 -7.55
CA SER A 88 13.83 -8.61 -6.75
C SER A 88 14.50 -9.85 -7.35
N SER A 89 13.74 -10.70 -8.05
CA SER A 89 14.27 -11.91 -8.70
C SER A 89 15.07 -11.61 -9.98
N ALA A 90 14.80 -10.50 -10.67
CA ALA A 90 15.48 -10.12 -11.91
C ALA A 90 16.92 -9.60 -11.69
N GLY A 91 17.28 -9.20 -10.46
CA GLY A 91 18.61 -8.66 -10.13
C GLY A 91 19.67 -9.69 -9.72
N GLY A 92 19.33 -10.98 -9.63
CA GLY A 92 20.21 -12.03 -9.09
C GLY A 92 21.11 -12.76 -10.09
N GLY A 93 21.08 -12.41 -11.39
CA GLY A 93 21.77 -13.15 -12.44
C GLY A 93 22.82 -12.32 -13.17
N GLY A 94 23.98 -12.05 -12.56
CA GLY A 94 25.06 -11.39 -13.29
C GLY A 94 26.30 -11.03 -12.47
N GLY A 95 27.12 -12.01 -12.09
CA GLY A 95 28.47 -11.71 -11.61
C GLY A 95 29.27 -12.89 -11.03
N ALA A 96 30.33 -13.27 -11.77
CA ALA A 96 31.49 -14.13 -11.44
C ALA A 96 31.22 -15.66 -11.39
N HIS A 97 32.05 -16.55 -11.97
CA HIS A 97 33.51 -16.60 -11.88
C HIS A 97 34.20 -17.17 -13.13
N HIS A 98 35.31 -16.49 -13.45
CA HIS A 98 36.48 -16.89 -14.22
C HIS A 98 37.14 -18.18 -13.68
N LEU A 99 37.53 -19.12 -14.56
CA LEU A 99 38.77 -19.96 -14.57
C LEU A 99 38.59 -21.43 -15.04
N HIS A 100 39.03 -21.71 -16.26
CA HIS A 100 39.70 -22.95 -16.74
C HIS A 100 40.27 -22.59 -18.12
N GLY A 101 41.55 -22.71 -18.47
CA GLY A 101 42.58 -23.61 -18.00
C GLY A 101 43.02 -24.47 -19.18
N LEU A 102 44.21 -24.13 -19.74
CA LEU A 102 45.02 -24.84 -20.75
C LEU A 102 44.58 -24.78 -22.21
#